data_AF-A0A8E2UCE5-F1
#
_entry.id   AF-A0A8E2UCE5-F1
#
_cell.length_a   1.000
_cell.length_b   1.000
_cell.length_c   1.000
_cell.angle_alpha   90.00
_cell.angle_beta   90.00
_cell.angle_gamma   90.00
#
_symmetry.space_group_name_H-M   'P 1'
#
loop_
_entity.id
_entity.type
_entity.pdbx_description
1 polymer ?
#
loop_
_entity_poly.entity_id
_entity_poly.type
_entity_poly.pdbx_seq_one_letter_code
_entity_poly.pdbx_strand_id
1 'polypeptide(L)'
;MSAGILTEALDTIAGPRQATYGSATDSFTDIGRHWEIILGVPVSAAQVAQAMMVLKLVCLGQSLTHRDSWVDVAGYSGLGAEAAFEEQEASACARWQVTSLERTRRSRRSSTATNPKPTRTATTTRTVASTSTRTPASSSPTYQVRALAAGRRTPELHSD
;
A
#
# COMPACT_ATOMS: atom_id res chain seq x y z
N MET A 1 15.51 -19.44 24.78
CA MET A 1 14.99 -18.14 25.29
C MET A 1 14.49 -17.25 24.16
N SER A 2 15.29 -16.95 23.13
CA SER A 2 14.90 -16.06 22.01
C SER A 2 13.66 -16.51 21.23
N ALA A 3 13.56 -17.80 20.87
CA ALA A 3 12.39 -18.34 20.16
C ALA A 3 11.07 -18.17 20.95
N GLY A 4 11.13 -18.23 22.29
CA GLY A 4 9.96 -18.04 23.15
C GLY A 4 9.45 -16.61 23.19
N ILE A 5 10.32 -15.61 22.97
CA ILE A 5 9.93 -14.19 22.87
C ILE A 5 9.13 -13.97 21.59
N LEU A 6 9.63 -14.49 20.47
CA LEU A 6 8.96 -14.33 19.17
C LEU A 6 7.62 -15.06 19.11
N THR A 7 7.53 -16.24 19.72
CA THR A 7 6.27 -16.99 19.80
C THR A 7 5.23 -16.22 20.61
N GLU A 8 5.61 -15.68 21.77
CA GLU A 8 4.71 -14.88 22.60
C GLU A 8 4.30 -13.56 21.94
N ALA A 9 5.23 -12.93 21.20
CA ALA A 9 4.91 -11.74 20.42
C ALA A 9 3.85 -12.07 19.36
N LEU A 10 4.00 -13.18 18.64
CA LEU A 10 3.03 -13.66 17.67
C LEU A 10 1.67 -13.93 18.34
N ASP A 11 1.64 -14.63 19.46
CA ASP A 11 0.41 -14.91 20.21
C ASP A 11 -0.27 -13.62 20.70
N THR A 12 0.51 -12.60 21.05
CA THR A 12 -0.02 -11.32 21.52
C THR A 12 -0.68 -10.52 20.40
N ILE A 13 -0.08 -10.52 19.20
CA ILE A 13 -0.56 -9.72 18.06
C ILE A 13 -1.64 -10.45 17.24
N ALA A 14 -1.55 -11.78 17.11
CA ALA A 14 -2.48 -12.60 16.32
C ALA A 14 -3.54 -13.32 17.18
N GLY A 15 -3.46 -13.20 18.50
CA GLY A 15 -4.33 -13.89 19.44
C GLY A 15 -5.63 -13.14 19.77
N PRO A 16 -6.21 -13.37 20.97
CA PRO A 16 -7.54 -12.88 21.36
C PRO A 16 -7.72 -11.36 21.30
N ARG A 17 -6.62 -10.60 21.32
CA ARG A 17 -6.62 -9.13 21.27
C ARG A 17 -7.15 -8.63 19.94
N GLN A 18 -6.76 -9.22 18.82
CA GLN A 18 -7.29 -8.84 17.51
C GLN A 18 -8.80 -9.09 17.42
N ALA A 19 -9.29 -10.17 18.04
CA ALA A 19 -10.72 -10.47 18.11
C ALA A 19 -11.51 -9.49 18.98
N THR A 20 -10.84 -8.82 19.94
CA THR A 20 -11.48 -7.88 20.88
C THR A 20 -11.42 -6.43 20.41
N TYR A 21 -10.27 -6.01 19.88
CA TYR A 21 -9.98 -4.61 19.54
C TYR A 21 -10.01 -4.31 18.04
N GLY A 22 -10.13 -5.35 17.19
CA GLY A 22 -10.10 -5.19 15.73
C GLY A 22 -8.68 -5.11 15.19
N SER A 23 -8.53 -4.50 14.01
CA SER A 23 -7.22 -4.34 13.37
C SER A 23 -6.30 -3.42 14.19
N ALA A 24 -5.05 -3.84 14.37
CA ALA A 24 -4.04 -3.01 14.98
C ALA A 24 -3.72 -1.78 14.10
N THR A 25 -3.77 -1.90 12.78
CA THR A 25 -3.58 -0.77 11.86
C THR A 25 -4.64 0.31 12.08
N ASP A 26 -5.90 -0.09 12.30
CA ASP A 26 -6.98 0.86 12.58
C ASP A 26 -6.72 1.60 13.89
N SER A 27 -6.32 0.86 14.93
CA SER A 27 -5.96 1.44 16.23
C SER A 27 -4.79 2.43 16.12
N PHE A 28 -3.75 2.08 15.36
CA PHE A 28 -2.61 2.97 15.12
C PHE A 28 -2.99 4.19 14.28
N THR A 29 -3.88 4.02 13.31
CA THR A 29 -4.42 5.13 12.52
C THR A 29 -5.16 6.12 13.41
N ASP A 30 -6.00 5.63 14.32
CA ASP A 30 -6.72 6.49 15.25
C ASP A 30 -5.78 7.19 16.24
N ILE A 31 -4.77 6.50 16.76
CA ILE A 31 -3.73 7.14 17.57
C ILE A 31 -3.01 8.23 16.78
N GLY A 32 -2.65 7.95 15.52
CA GLY A 32 -1.99 8.90 14.62
C GLY A 32 -2.81 10.17 14.42
N ARG A 33 -4.14 10.04 14.24
CA ARG A 33 -5.07 11.18 14.15
C ARG A 33 -5.09 12.01 15.44
N HIS A 34 -5.09 11.36 16.60
CA HIS A 34 -5.05 12.08 17.87
C HIS A 34 -3.72 12.79 18.07
N TRP A 35 -2.61 12.17 17.67
CA TRP A 35 -1.29 12.80 17.72
C TRP A 35 -1.17 13.96 16.74
N GLU A 36 -1.78 13.87 15.57
CA GLU A 36 -1.84 14.98 14.62
C GLU A 36 -2.52 16.22 15.23
N ILE A 37 -3.61 16.02 15.98
CA ILE A 37 -4.27 17.12 16.72
C ILE A 37 -3.31 17.76 17.73
N ILE A 38 -2.51 16.96 18.44
CA ILE A 38 -1.61 17.43 19.49
C ILE A 38 -0.34 18.08 18.92
N LEU A 39 0.24 17.48 17.89
CA LEU A 39 1.55 17.83 17.33
C LEU A 39 1.45 18.80 16.15
N GLY A 40 0.28 18.93 15.53
CA GLY A 40 0.04 19.77 14.36
C GLY A 40 0.67 19.22 13.06
N VAL A 41 1.09 17.96 13.05
CA VAL A 41 1.67 17.29 11.89
C VAL A 41 1.02 15.93 11.67
N PRO A 42 0.79 15.51 10.42
CA PRO A 42 0.21 14.20 10.14
C PRO A 42 1.14 13.08 10.62
N VAL A 43 0.57 12.09 11.30
CA VAL A 43 1.29 10.91 11.79
C VAL A 43 0.64 9.66 11.22
N SER A 44 1.41 8.86 10.48
CA SER A 44 0.91 7.61 9.90
C SER A 44 0.87 6.46 10.92
N ALA A 45 0.11 5.40 10.62
CA ALA A 45 0.00 4.24 11.50
C ALA A 45 1.36 3.54 11.67
N ALA A 46 2.14 3.46 10.60
CA ALA A 46 3.51 2.94 10.64
C ALA A 46 4.42 3.77 11.57
N GLN A 47 4.28 5.10 11.56
CA GLN A 47 5.04 5.98 12.46
C GLN A 47 4.64 5.81 13.93
N VAL A 48 3.35 5.59 14.21
CA VAL A 48 2.88 5.25 15.56
C VAL A 48 3.52 3.96 16.05
N ALA A 49 3.54 2.90 15.23
CA ALA A 49 4.19 1.64 15.60
C ALA A 49 5.68 1.83 15.90
N GLN A 50 6.39 2.65 15.11
CA GLN A 50 7.80 3.00 15.38
C GLN A 50 7.99 3.72 16.71
N ALA A 51 7.13 4.69 17.01
CA ALA A 51 7.16 5.39 18.29
C ALA A 51 6.92 4.45 19.48
N MET A 52 5.99 3.49 19.34
CA MET A 52 5.73 2.47 20.36
C MET A 52 6.92 1.51 20.57
N MET A 53 7.66 1.17 19.50
CA MET A 53 8.92 0.43 19.65
C MET A 53 9.94 1.22 20.45
N VAL A 54 10.14 2.50 20.12
CA VAL A 54 11.08 3.38 20.84
C VAL A 54 10.71 3.48 22.32
N LEU A 55 9.43 3.61 22.65
CA LEU A 55 8.96 3.61 24.04
C LEU A 55 9.46 2.38 24.80
N LYS A 56 9.34 1.19 24.21
CA LYS A 56 9.78 -0.07 24.84
C LYS A 56 11.29 -0.21 24.91
N LEU A 57 12.02 0.32 23.93
CA LEU A 57 13.48 0.44 23.98
C LEU A 57 13.94 1.34 25.12
N VAL A 58 13.25 2.46 25.37
CA VAL A 58 13.54 3.33 26.52
C VAL A 58 13.32 2.59 27.85
N CYS A 59 12.25 1.78 27.96
CA CYS A 59 12.04 0.92 29.13
C CYS A 59 13.20 -0.08 29.34
N LEU A 60 13.72 -0.67 28.26
CA LEU A 60 14.88 -1.58 28.32
C LEU A 60 16.17 -0.87 28.76
N GLY A 61 16.30 0.44 28.53
CA GLY A 61 17.41 1.24 29.04
C GLY A 61 17.49 1.24 30.58
N GLN A 62 16.37 1.03 31.27
CA GLN A 62 16.34 0.87 32.74
C GLN A 62 16.65 -0.57 33.16
N SER A 63 16.23 -1.56 32.38
CA SER A 63 16.51 -2.98 32.64
C SER A 63 16.50 -3.81 31.37
N LEU A 64 17.70 -4.22 30.91
CA LEU A 64 17.87 -5.02 29.69
C LEU A 64 17.32 -6.44 29.80
N THR A 65 17.09 -6.93 31.03
CA THR A 65 16.57 -8.27 31.28
C THR A 65 15.03 -8.33 31.30
N HIS A 66 14.36 -7.20 31.09
CA HIS A 66 12.89 -7.14 31.08
C HIS A 66 12.33 -7.79 29.82
N ARG A 67 11.90 -9.05 29.95
CA ARG A 67 11.44 -9.88 28.83
C ARG A 67 10.22 -9.31 28.09
N ASP A 68 9.25 -8.77 28.82
CA ASP A 68 8.01 -8.18 28.27
C ASP A 68 8.31 -7.09 27.24
N SER A 69 9.29 -6.21 27.55
CA SER A 69 9.70 -5.15 26.64
C SER A 69 10.29 -5.69 25.33
N TRP A 70 10.99 -6.83 25.36
CA TRP A 70 11.49 -7.49 24.15
C TRP A 70 10.36 -8.13 23.33
N VAL A 71 9.35 -8.69 24.00
CA VAL A 71 8.13 -9.21 23.35
C VAL A 71 7.39 -8.09 22.65
N ASP A 72 7.18 -6.96 23.33
CA ASP A 72 6.50 -5.79 22.76
C ASP A 72 7.25 -5.22 21.55
N VAL A 73 8.58 -5.07 21.62
CA VAL A 73 9.37 -4.59 20.47
C VAL A 73 9.17 -5.50 19.26
N ALA A 74 9.20 -6.82 19.45
CA ALA A 74 8.95 -7.77 18.36
C ALA A 74 7.51 -7.66 17.83
N GLY A 75 6.51 -7.54 18.71
CA GLY A 75 5.10 -7.38 18.34
C GLY A 75 4.85 -6.11 17.53
N TYR A 76 5.32 -4.96 18.02
CA TYR A 76 5.19 -3.68 17.31
C TYR A 76 5.99 -3.66 16.00
N SER A 77 7.10 -4.40 15.90
CA SER A 77 7.83 -4.56 14.64
C SER A 77 6.97 -5.26 13.58
N GLY A 78 6.28 -6.34 13.96
CA GLY A 78 5.39 -7.08 13.07
C GLY A 78 4.21 -6.23 12.61
N LEU A 79 3.49 -5.63 13.58
CA LEU A 79 2.33 -4.79 13.29
C LEU A 79 2.70 -3.51 12.51
N GLY A 80 3.86 -2.93 12.79
CA GLY A 80 4.35 -1.76 12.07
C GLY A 80 4.72 -2.06 10.62
N ALA A 81 5.25 -3.26 10.34
CA ALA A 81 5.50 -3.71 8.98
C ALA A 81 4.19 -3.92 8.20
N GLU A 82 3.20 -4.55 8.82
CA GLU A 82 1.85 -4.71 8.25
C GLU A 82 1.24 -3.36 7.87
N ALA A 83 1.18 -2.41 8.82
CA ALA A 83 0.66 -1.07 8.56
C ALA A 83 1.42 -0.34 7.43
N ALA A 84 2.76 -0.46 7.39
CA ALA A 84 3.57 0.18 6.34
C ALA A 84 3.29 -0.41 4.95
N PHE A 85 3.11 -1.72 4.84
CA PHE A 85 2.78 -2.36 3.56
C PHE A 85 1.36 -2.02 3.11
N GLU A 86 0.38 -2.00 4.02
CA GLU A 86 -0.99 -1.56 3.72
C GLU A 86 -1.03 -0.10 3.23
N GLU A 87 -0.29 0.80 3.89
CA GLU A 87 -0.14 2.20 3.47
C GLU A 87 0.50 2.32 2.07
N GLN A 88 1.52 1.50 1.78
CA GLN A 88 2.20 1.47 0.49
C GLN A 88 1.28 0.96 -0.63
N GLU A 89 0.47 -0.07 -0.36
CA GLU A 89 -0.51 -0.64 -1.29
C GLU A 89 -1.65 0.34 -1.57
N ALA A 90 -2.21 0.98 -0.53
CA ALA A 90 -3.22 2.02 -0.67
C ALA A 90 -2.70 3.19 -1.52
N SER A 91 -1.47 3.62 -1.26
CA SER A 91 -0.79 4.66 -2.05
C SER A 91 -0.52 4.22 -3.50
N ALA A 92 -0.20 2.94 -3.73
CA ALA A 92 -0.01 2.39 -5.06
C ALA A 92 -1.30 2.39 -5.86
N CYS A 93 -2.42 1.93 -5.28
CA CYS A 93 -3.74 1.99 -5.90
C CYS A 93 -4.11 3.43 -6.28
N ALA A 94 -3.90 4.39 -5.38
CA ALA A 94 -4.15 5.81 -5.64
C ALA A 94 -3.31 6.37 -6.81
N ARG A 95 -2.10 5.83 -7.03
CA ARG A 95 -1.24 6.21 -8.17
C ARG A 95 -1.73 5.64 -9.51
N TRP A 96 -2.48 4.54 -9.51
CA TRP A 96 -3.05 3.95 -10.73
C TRP A 96 -4.44 4.55 -11.00
N GLN A 97 -4.49 5.76 -11.54
CA GLN A 97 -5.76 6.38 -11.96
C GLN A 97 -6.18 5.91 -13.35
N VAL A 98 -7.40 5.38 -13.48
CA VAL A 98 -8.05 5.14 -14.78
C VAL A 98 -8.36 6.50 -15.41
N THR A 99 -7.54 6.89 -16.39
CA THR A 99 -7.55 8.25 -16.95
C THR A 99 -8.52 8.42 -18.13
N SER A 100 -9.12 7.33 -18.62
CA SER A 100 -10.15 7.41 -19.66
C SER A 100 -11.01 6.15 -19.71
N LEU A 101 -12.33 6.33 -19.61
CA LEU A 101 -13.31 5.34 -20.07
C LEU A 101 -13.68 5.73 -21.51
N GLU A 102 -12.93 5.23 -22.50
CA GLU A 102 -13.40 5.29 -23.88
C GLU A 102 -14.59 4.34 -24.03
N ARG A 103 -15.78 4.88 -23.78
CA ARG A 103 -17.04 4.24 -24.09
C ARG A 103 -17.11 4.17 -25.61
N THR A 104 -16.67 3.05 -26.19
CA THR A 104 -16.78 2.80 -27.63
C THR A 104 -18.26 2.82 -27.99
N ARG A 105 -18.75 4.00 -28.40
CA ARG A 105 -20.07 4.14 -29.03
C ARG A 105 -19.96 3.37 -30.34
N ARG A 106 -20.54 2.17 -30.37
CA ARG A 106 -20.67 1.36 -31.58
C ARG A 106 -21.47 2.16 -32.60
N SER A 107 -20.77 2.91 -33.45
CA SER A 107 -21.35 3.57 -34.61
C SER A 107 -21.87 2.48 -35.53
N ARG A 108 -23.20 2.31 -35.55
CA ARG A 108 -23.89 1.56 -36.58
C ARG A 108 -23.78 2.38 -37.86
N ARG A 109 -22.71 2.19 -38.64
CA ARG A 109 -22.62 2.73 -40.00
C ARG A 109 -22.34 1.59 -40.97
N SER A 110 -23.31 1.42 -41.87
CA SER A 110 -23.29 0.60 -43.07
C SER A 110 -22.06 0.89 -43.91
N SER A 111 -21.31 -0.15 -44.27
CA SER A 111 -20.13 -0.08 -45.13
C SER A 111 -20.52 0.04 -46.60
N THR A 112 -20.08 1.12 -47.23
CA THR A 112 -19.62 1.10 -48.63
C THR A 112 -18.12 1.43 -48.62
N ALA A 113 -17.37 0.61 -49.34
CA ALA A 113 -15.93 0.46 -49.28
C ALA A 113 -15.14 1.70 -49.73
N THR A 114 -13.95 1.90 -49.16
CA THR A 114 -12.64 2.00 -49.86
C THR A 114 -11.51 2.25 -48.85
N ASN A 115 -10.38 1.58 -49.06
CA ASN A 115 -9.21 1.53 -48.17
C ASN A 115 -8.04 2.33 -48.77
N PRO A 116 -7.27 3.10 -47.98
CA PRO A 116 -5.89 3.42 -48.31
C PRO A 116 -4.84 2.78 -47.37
N LYS A 117 -3.74 2.35 -48.00
CA LYS A 117 -2.55 1.62 -47.52
C LYS A 117 -1.71 2.44 -46.50
N PRO A 118 -0.91 1.78 -45.60
CA PRO A 118 -0.51 2.35 -44.31
C PRO A 118 0.86 3.04 -44.32
N THR A 119 1.08 3.97 -43.38
CA THR A 119 2.41 4.52 -43.07
C THR A 119 2.75 4.27 -41.60
N ARG A 120 3.90 3.63 -41.38
CA ARG A 120 4.44 3.16 -40.09
C ARG A 120 4.83 4.31 -39.16
N THR A 121 4.47 4.19 -37.89
CA THR A 121 5.35 4.57 -36.77
C THR A 121 5.13 3.55 -35.64
N ALA A 122 6.18 2.80 -35.33
CA ALA A 122 6.13 1.70 -34.38
C ALA A 122 6.07 2.25 -32.95
N THR A 123 4.88 2.20 -32.33
CA THR A 123 4.77 2.19 -30.87
C THR A 123 4.86 0.73 -30.45
N THR A 124 5.89 0.38 -29.69
CA THR A 124 6.05 -0.96 -29.12
C THR A 124 4.97 -1.19 -28.06
N THR A 125 3.79 -1.61 -28.51
CA THR A 125 2.73 -2.11 -27.65
C THR A 125 3.10 -3.52 -27.20
N ARG A 126 3.48 -3.70 -25.94
CA ARG A 126 3.53 -5.03 -25.34
C ARG A 126 2.12 -5.44 -24.95
N THR A 127 1.42 -6.08 -25.88
CA THR A 127 0.18 -6.80 -25.62
C THR A 127 0.51 -8.05 -24.81
N VAL A 128 0.20 -8.05 -23.52
CA VAL A 128 0.11 -9.29 -22.75
C VAL A 128 -1.26 -9.89 -23.01
N ALA A 129 -1.32 -10.90 -23.88
CA ALA A 129 -2.52 -11.67 -24.13
C ALA A 129 -2.78 -12.58 -22.92
N SER A 130 -3.87 -12.34 -22.19
CA SER A 130 -4.40 -13.28 -21.21
C SER A 130 -5.14 -14.39 -21.96
N THR A 131 -4.56 -15.60 -22.01
CA THR A 131 -5.23 -16.79 -22.55
C THR A 131 -6.33 -17.22 -21.58
N SER A 132 -7.52 -16.65 -21.71
CA SER A 132 -8.74 -17.18 -21.09
C SER A 132 -9.52 -17.96 -22.14
N THR A 133 -9.42 -19.29 -22.11
CA THR A 133 -10.25 -20.20 -22.89
C THR A 133 -11.64 -20.30 -22.28
N ARG A 134 -12.47 -19.26 -22.44
CA ARG A 134 -13.94 -19.38 -22.39
C ARG A 134 -14.63 -18.13 -22.93
N THR A 135 -15.32 -18.30 -24.07
CA THR A 135 -16.35 -17.37 -24.57
C THR A 135 -17.66 -17.70 -23.83
N PRO A 136 -18.39 -16.71 -23.30
CA PRO A 136 -19.55 -16.23 -24.06
C PRO A 136 -19.57 -14.71 -24.22
N ALA A 137 -20.29 -14.29 -25.26
CA ALA A 137 -20.46 -12.92 -25.72
C ALA A 137 -21.02 -11.99 -24.63
N SER A 138 -20.25 -10.98 -24.25
CA SER A 138 -20.73 -9.74 -23.64
C SER A 138 -19.59 -8.73 -23.70
N SER A 139 -19.88 -7.51 -24.16
CA SER A 139 -18.91 -6.42 -24.33
C SER A 139 -18.18 -6.13 -23.03
N SER A 140 -17.00 -6.72 -22.85
CA SER A 140 -16.14 -6.46 -21.71
C SER A 140 -15.42 -5.13 -21.97
N PRO A 141 -15.50 -4.14 -21.05
CA PRO A 141 -14.79 -2.89 -21.20
C PRO A 141 -13.27 -3.15 -21.20
N THR A 142 -12.58 -2.62 -22.22
CA THR A 142 -11.11 -2.60 -22.25
C THR A 142 -10.64 -1.44 -21.39
N TYR A 143 -9.93 -1.73 -20.31
CA TYR A 143 -9.33 -0.71 -19.44
C TYR A 143 -7.89 -0.43 -19.88
N GLN A 144 -7.54 0.84 -20.08
CA GLN A 144 -6.13 1.24 -20.19
C GLN A 144 -5.62 1.72 -18.83
N VAL A 145 -4.53 1.13 -18.37
CA VAL A 145 -3.86 1.46 -17.10
C VAL A 145 -2.46 1.99 -17.42
N ARG A 146 -2.11 3.18 -16.93
CA ARG A 146 -0.79 3.81 -17.12
C ARG A 146 -0.17 4.16 -15.77
N ALA A 147 1.12 3.89 -15.61
CA ALA A 147 1.87 4.30 -14.42
C ALA A 147 2.14 5.80 -14.48
N LEU A 148 1.78 6.54 -13.43
CA LEU A 148 2.26 7.91 -13.23
C LEU A 148 3.70 7.84 -12.71
N ALA A 149 4.64 8.43 -13.47
CA ALA A 149 6.03 8.52 -13.05
C ALA A 149 6.10 9.34 -11.75
N ALA A 150 6.70 8.74 -10.70
CA ALA A 150 6.96 9.44 -9.45
C ALA A 150 7.85 10.67 -9.75
N GLY A 151 7.31 11.87 -9.56
CA GLY A 151 8.09 13.09 -9.60
C GLY A 151 9.17 13.02 -8.51
N ARG A 152 10.43 12.83 -8.91
CA ARG A 152 11.56 12.98 -7.99
C ARG A 152 11.62 14.46 -7.62
N ARG A 153 11.29 14.82 -6.38
CA ARG A 153 11.75 16.09 -5.81
C ARG A 153 13.21 15.87 -5.42
N THR A 154 14.13 16.45 -6.18
CA THR A 154 15.51 16.65 -5.72
C THR A 154 15.49 17.68 -4.58
N PRO A 155 16.15 17.44 -3.44
CA PRO A 155 16.37 18.51 -2.49
C PRO A 155 17.40 19.48 -3.11
N GLU A 156 17.00 20.72 -3.36
CA GLU A 156 17.95 21.80 -3.62
C GLU A 156 18.73 22.06 -2.31
N LEU A 157 20.00 21.69 -2.29
CA LEU A 157 20.95 22.24 -1.32
C LEU A 157 21.15 23.71 -1.69
N HIS A 158 20.58 24.62 -0.90
CA HIS A 158 21.06 26.00 -0.86
C HIS A 158 22.33 26.02 -0.03
N SER A 159 23.43 26.36 -0.69
CA SER A 159 24.67 26.81 -0.05
C SER A 159 24.57 28.32 0.17
N ASP A 160 24.68 28.76 1.42
CA ASP A 160 25.17 30.09 1.80
C ASP A 160 26.09 29.92 3.02
#